data_AF-A0A928RT21-F1
#
_entry.id   AF-A0A928RT21-F1
#
_cell.length_a   1.000
_cell.length_b   1.000
_cell.length_c   1.000
_cell.angle_alpha   90.00
_cell.angle_beta   90.00
_cell.angle_gamma   90.00
#
_symmetry.space_group_name_H-M   'P 1'
#
loop_
_entity.id
_entity.type
_entity.pdbx_description
1 polymer ?
#
loop_
_entity_poly.entity_id
_entity_poly.type
_entity_poly.pdbx_seq_one_letter_code
_entity_poly.pdbx_strand_id
1 'polypeptide(L)'
;AFAIHGLRIMDSEKGLFVSMPSRKDGENYREVFHPVSSEAREELNKKVLAAYEQKLTEEQSQEQDETETLSEDESQAPVTQTM
;
A
#
# COMPACT_ATOMS: atom_id res chain seq x y z
N ALA A 1 -12.08 2.26 -23.21
CA ALA A 1 -11.53 2.33 -21.83
C ALA A 1 -10.42 3.36 -21.81
N PHE A 2 -10.20 4.05 -20.68
CA PHE A 2 -9.18 5.07 -20.50
C PHE A 2 -8.42 4.79 -19.21
N ALA A 3 -7.09 4.97 -19.21
CA ALA A 3 -6.23 4.70 -18.07
C ALA A 3 -5.47 5.98 -17.68
N ILE A 4 -5.39 6.24 -16.38
CA ILE A 4 -4.67 7.37 -15.83
C ILE A 4 -3.56 6.82 -14.96
N HIS A 5 -2.33 7.27 -15.21
CA HIS A 5 -1.15 6.89 -14.45
C HIS A 5 -0.62 8.09 -13.66
N GLY A 6 0.08 7.81 -12.56
CA GLY A 6 0.74 8.84 -11.74
C GLY A 6 -0.10 9.41 -10.60
N LEU A 7 -1.20 8.77 -10.22
CA LEU A 7 -1.83 9.04 -8.92
C LEU A 7 -0.92 8.54 -7.80
N ARG A 8 -0.81 9.33 -6.73
CA ARG A 8 0.02 9.00 -5.57
C ARG A 8 -0.78 9.18 -4.29
N ILE A 9 -0.56 8.34 -3.29
CA ILE A 9 -1.07 8.54 -1.94
C ILE A 9 0.06 9.16 -1.13
N MET A 10 -0.25 10.25 -0.43
CA MET A 10 0.71 11.03 0.35
C MET A 10 0.18 11.14 1.78
N ASP A 11 1.09 11.11 2.75
CA ASP A 11 0.76 11.36 4.15
C ASP A 11 1.09 12.81 4.53
N SER A 12 0.20 13.45 5.29
CA SER A 12 0.36 14.81 5.79
C SER A 12 -0.04 14.88 7.25
N GLU A 13 0.21 15.99 7.92
CA GLU A 13 -0.24 16.20 9.31
C GLU A 13 -1.77 16.08 9.48
N LYS A 14 -2.53 16.21 8.39
CA LYS A 14 -4.00 16.06 8.37
C LYS A 14 -4.47 14.66 7.94
N GLY A 15 -3.53 13.75 7.69
CA GLY A 15 -3.77 12.38 7.25
C GLY A 15 -3.46 12.12 5.77
N LEU A 16 -3.80 10.91 5.34
CA LEU A 16 -3.60 10.39 3.99
C LEU A 16 -4.48 11.11 2.96
N PHE A 17 -3.87 11.49 1.83
CA PHE A 17 -4.58 12.11 0.72
C PHE A 17 -4.04 11.67 -0.63
N VAL A 18 -4.88 11.75 -1.66
CA VAL A 18 -4.52 11.38 -3.03
C VAL A 18 -4.02 12.63 -3.77
N SER A 19 -2.78 12.57 -4.25
CA SER A 19 -2.17 13.53 -5.16
C SER A 19 -2.46 13.15 -6.61
N MET A 20 -3.04 14.10 -7.35
CA MET A 20 -3.36 13.95 -8.77
C MET A 20 -2.08 13.97 -9.62
N PRO A 21 -2.07 13.31 -10.80
CA PRO A 21 -0.91 13.29 -11.66
C PRO A 21 -0.62 14.68 -12.22
N SER A 22 0.60 15.14 -12.01
CA SER A 22 1.10 16.42 -12.50
C SER A 22 2.31 16.23 -13.39
N ARG A 23 2.46 17.13 -14.37
CA ARG A 23 3.60 17.18 -15.28
C ARG A 23 4.33 18.50 -15.07
N LYS A 24 5.66 18.42 -15.01
CA LYS A 24 6.52 19.60 -14.98
C LYS A 24 6.54 20.24 -16.36
N ASP A 25 6.20 21.51 -16.41
CA ASP A 25 6.18 22.35 -17.61
C ASP A 25 7.05 23.58 -17.34
N GLY A 26 8.33 23.47 -17.72
CA GLY A 26 9.36 24.45 -17.34
C GLY A 26 9.60 24.47 -15.83
N GLU A 27 9.38 25.63 -15.21
CA GLU A 27 9.48 25.82 -13.75
C GLU A 27 8.18 25.50 -12.99
N ASN A 28 7.06 25.37 -13.70
CA ASN A 28 5.75 25.18 -13.09
C ASN A 28 5.29 23.72 -13.16
N TYR A 29 4.46 23.29 -12.21
CA TYR A 29 3.76 22.02 -12.26
C TYR A 29 2.32 22.27 -12.68
N ARG A 30 1.86 21.54 -13.70
CA ARG A 30 0.44 21.55 -14.09
C ARG A 30 -0.14 20.17 -13.87
N GLU A 31 -1.34 20.14 -13.29
CA GLU A 31 -2.11 18.90 -13.18
C GLU A 31 -2.52 18.46 -14.60
N VAL A 32 -2.22 17.20 -14.94
CA VAL A 32 -2.61 16.60 -16.22
C VAL A 32 -4.04 16.08 -16.13
N PHE A 33 -4.46 15.72 -14.92
CA PHE A 33 -5.81 15.26 -14.63
C PHE A 33 -6.31 15.93 -13.37
N HIS A 34 -7.50 16.52 -13.46
CA HIS A 34 -8.26 16.94 -12.29
C HIS A 34 -9.74 16.58 -12.49
N PRO A 35 -10.43 16.07 -11.45
CA PRO A 35 -11.88 15.92 -11.50
C PRO A 35 -12.56 17.30 -11.54
N VAL A 36 -13.59 17.43 -12.37
CA VAL A 36 -14.33 18.70 -12.55
C VAL A 36 -15.34 18.92 -11.42
N SER A 37 -15.98 17.85 -10.93
CA SER A 37 -16.97 17.90 -9.86
C SER A 37 -16.40 17.41 -8.53
N SER A 38 -16.93 17.94 -7.43
CA SER A 38 -16.58 17.49 -6.07
C SER A 38 -16.95 16.03 -5.84
N GLU A 39 -18.10 15.59 -6.34
CA GLU A 39 -18.55 14.19 -6.21
C GLU A 39 -17.56 13.21 -6.85
N ALA A 40 -17.06 13.51 -8.06
CA ALA A 40 -16.06 12.66 -8.71
C ALA A 40 -14.73 12.66 -7.96
N ARG A 41 -14.36 13.80 -7.33
CA ARG A 41 -13.17 13.89 -6.48
C ARG A 41 -13.29 13.00 -5.25
N GLU A 42 -14.43 13.04 -4.58
CA GLU A 42 -14.71 12.24 -3.39
C GLU A 42 -14.74 10.75 -3.73
N GLU A 43 -15.44 10.36 -4.80
CA GLU A 43 -15.52 8.96 -5.22
C GLU A 43 -14.13 8.41 -5.59
N LEU A 44 -13.33 9.18 -6.33
CA LEU A 44 -11.98 8.79 -6.72
C LEU A 44 -11.07 8.64 -5.49
N ASN A 45 -11.08 9.62 -4.58
CA ASN A 45 -10.27 9.57 -3.36
C ASN A 45 -10.66 8.35 -2.52
N LYS A 46 -11.96 8.11 -2.34
CA LYS A 46 -12.48 6.99 -1.56
C LYS A 46 -12.06 5.64 -2.15
N LYS A 47 -12.19 5.45 -3.47
CA LYS A 47 -11.80 4.19 -4.11
C LYS A 47 -10.29 3.93 -4.04
N VAL A 48 -9.48 4.97 -4.24
CA VAL A 48 -8.02 4.85 -4.19
C VAL A 48 -7.54 4.55 -2.77
N LEU A 49 -8.07 5.24 -1.77
CA LEU A 49 -7.73 4.98 -0.36
C LEU A 49 -8.22 3.60 0.10
N ALA A 50 -9.44 3.20 -0.28
CA ALA A 50 -9.96 1.87 0.05
C ALA A 50 -9.09 0.75 -0.55
N ALA A 51 -8.64 0.89 -1.80
CA ALA A 51 -7.74 -0.09 -2.41
C ALA A 51 -6.39 -0.16 -1.70
N TYR A 52 -5.88 0.98 -1.20
CA TYR A 52 -4.66 1.02 -0.40
C TYR A 52 -4.82 0.34 0.96
N GLU A 53 -5.90 0.63 1.68
CA GLU A 53 -6.21 -0.01 2.96
C GLU A 53 -6.41 -1.52 2.80
N GLN A 54 -7.08 -1.95 1.72
CA GLN A 54 -7.24 -3.36 1.38
C GLN A 54 -5.88 -4.03 1.15
N LYS A 55 -5.00 -3.39 0.38
CA LYS A 55 -3.65 -3.91 0.12
C LYS A 55 -2.81 -3.98 1.39
N LEU A 56 -2.87 -2.95 2.24
CA LEU A 56 -2.18 -2.96 3.52
C LEU A 56 -2.67 -4.10 4.43
N THR A 57 -3.98 -4.35 4.44
CA THR A 57 -4.57 -5.47 5.21
C THR A 57 -4.14 -6.81 4.65
N GLU A 58 -4.12 -6.98 3.33
CA GLU A 58 -3.66 -8.19 2.64
C GLU A 58 -2.16 -8.44 2.90
N GLU A 59 -1.32 -7.41 2.85
CA GLU A 59 0.12 -7.49 3.14
C GLU A 59 0.37 -7.86 4.61
N GLN A 60 -0.35 -7.24 5.55
CA GLN A 60 -0.29 -7.63 6.97
C GLN A 60 -0.76 -9.06 7.23
N SER A 61 -1.63 -9.60 6.38
CA SER A 61 -2.08 -10.99 6.44
C SER A 61 -1.04 -11.96 5.85
N GLN A 62 -0.18 -11.51 4.94
CA GLN A 62 0.92 -12.30 4.38
C GLN A 62 2.18 -12.31 5.25
N GLU A 63 2.46 -11.24 5.99
CA GLU A 63 3.58 -11.20 6.95
C GLU A 63 3.38 -12.11 8.17
N GLN A 64 2.14 -12.56 8.44
CA GLN A 64 1.85 -13.54 9.49
C GLN A 64 2.07 -14.99 9.06
N ASP A 65 2.20 -15.29 7.76
CA ASP A 65 2.44 -16.67 7.28
C ASP A 65 3.95 -17.01 7.25
N GLU A 66 4.83 -16.00 7.12
CA GLU A 66 6.29 -16.21 7.05
C GLU A 66 7.00 -16.22 8.42
N THR A 67 6.30 -15.90 9.51
CA THR A 67 6.87 -15.92 10.88
C THR A 67 6.47 -17.15 11.70
N GLU A 68 5.56 -18.01 11.21
CA GLU A 68 5.07 -19.19 11.93
C GLU A 68 5.64 -20.53 11.42
N THR A 69 6.53 -20.56 10.42
CA THR A 69 7.11 -21.82 9.88
C THR A 69 8.57 -22.09 10.24
N LEU A 70 9.19 -21.31 11.15
CA LEU A 70 10.62 -21.44 11.46
C LEU A 70 10.98 -21.64 12.94
N SER A 71 10.07 -22.16 13.77
CA SER A 71 10.32 -22.36 15.21
C SER A 71 9.96 -23.74 15.78
N GLU A 72 9.53 -24.70 14.96
CA GLU A 72 9.15 -26.05 15.43
C GLU A 72 9.91 -27.18 14.70
N ASP A 73 11.25 -27.22 14.76
CA ASP A 73 11.98 -28.51 14.70
C ASP A 73 13.43 -28.35 15.20
N GLU A 74 13.65 -28.56 16.51
CA GLU A 74 14.89 -29.13 17.12
C GLU A 74 14.76 -29.12 18.66
N SER A 75 13.73 -29.77 19.19
CA SER A 75 13.65 -30.11 20.62
C SER A 75 13.37 -31.60 20.86
N GLN A 76 14.00 -32.46 20.07
CA GLN A 76 14.17 -33.86 20.45
C GLN A 76 15.65 -34.22 20.50
N ALA A 77 16.25 -34.00 21.68
CA ALA A 77 17.45 -34.72 22.07
C ALA A 77 17.11 -36.20 22.24
N PRO A 78 17.82 -37.14 21.59
CA PRO A 78 17.94 -38.48 22.13
C PRO A 78 19.15 -38.55 23.06
N VAL A 79 18.85 -38.96 24.29
CA VAL A 79 19.78 -39.27 25.37
C VAL A 79 20.65 -40.49 25.00
N THR A 80 21.90 -40.48 25.52
CA THR A 80 22.82 -41.62 25.81
C THR A 80 23.58 -42.34 24.69
N GLN A 81 24.93 -42.37 24.76
CA GLN A 81 25.74 -43.51 25.29
C GLN A 81 27.23 -43.53 24.78
N THR A 82 28.18 -43.87 25.69
CA THR A 82 29.57 -44.43 25.49
C THR A 82 30.69 -43.43 25.12
N MET A 83 31.92 -43.40 25.68
CA MET A 83 32.79 -44.33 26.46
C MET A 83 33.28 -43.71 27.78
#